data_AF-A0AAD7DF78-F1
#
_entry.id   AF-A0AAD7DF78-F1
#
_cell.length_a   1.000
_cell.length_b   1.000
_cell.length_c   1.000
_cell.angle_alpha   90.00
_cell.angle_beta   90.00
_cell.angle_gamma   90.00
#
_symmetry.space_group_name_H-M   'P 1'
#
loop_
_entity.id
_entity.type
_entity.pdbx_description
1 polymer ?
#
loop_
_entity_poly.entity_id
_entity_poly.type
_entity_poly.pdbx_seq_one_letter_code
_entity_poly.pdbx_strand_id
1 'polypeptide(L)' 'MLALERSGHVEFNTLPLREWTVDGKRAGKTRVAKGLTFATVDAAGHLVLYDKPKKSLEMVNRWIARHAL' A
#
# COMPACT_ATOMS: atom_id res chain seq x y z
N MET A 1 -5.61 -12.46 -1.61
CA MET A 1 -5.76 -11.24 -2.45
C MET A 1 -5.53 -11.50 -3.94
N LEU A 2 -4.63 -12.42 -4.33
CA LEU A 2 -4.41 -12.80 -5.74
C LEU A 2 -5.57 -13.59 -6.37
N ALA A 3 -6.63 -13.89 -5.61
CA ALA A 3 -7.81 -14.65 -6.07
C ALA A 3 -9.10 -13.80 -6.06
N LEU A 4 -9.00 -12.49 -5.83
CA LEU A 4 -10.15 -11.60 -5.89
C LEU A 4 -10.47 -11.25 -7.35
N GLU A 5 -11.56 -11.79 -7.88
CA GLU A 5 -12.07 -11.49 -9.22
C GLU A 5 -12.43 -10.00 -9.34
N ARG A 6 -11.72 -9.26 -10.18
CA ARG A 6 -11.93 -7.82 -10.44
C ARG A 6 -11.31 -7.38 -11.75
N SER A 7 -11.80 -6.28 -12.30
CA SER A 7 -11.19 -5.62 -13.46
C SER A 7 -9.71 -5.31 -13.19
N GLY A 8 -8.82 -5.81 -14.04
CA GLY A 8 -7.36 -5.66 -13.87
C GLY A 8 -6.71 -6.67 -12.93
N HIS A 9 -7.37 -7.77 -12.58
CA HIS A 9 -6.81 -8.82 -11.73
C HIS A 9 -5.53 -9.46 -12.30
N VAL A 10 -5.49 -9.74 -13.60
CA VAL A 10 -4.29 -10.24 -14.28
C VAL A 10 -3.13 -9.25 -14.15
N GLU A 11 -3.35 -7.98 -14.51
CA GLU A 11 -2.35 -6.91 -14.39
C GLU A 11 -1.87 -6.74 -12.94
N PHE A 12 -2.81 -6.76 -11.98
CA PHE A 12 -2.45 -6.70 -10.58
C PHE A 12 -1.58 -7.88 -10.16
N ASN A 13 -1.90 -9.10 -10.59
CA ASN A 13 -1.16 -10.29 -10.17
C ASN A 13 0.25 -10.35 -10.74
N THR A 14 0.47 -9.83 -11.96
CA THR A 14 1.77 -9.82 -12.63
C THR A 14 2.69 -8.69 -12.18
N LEU A 15 2.14 -7.56 -11.73
CA LEU A 15 2.96 -6.45 -11.25
C LEU A 15 3.77 -6.85 -10.00
N PRO A 16 5.07 -6.55 -9.92
CA PRO A 16 5.86 -6.80 -8.73
C PRO A 16 5.48 -5.83 -7.61
N LEU A 17 5.72 -6.24 -6.36
CA LEU A 17 5.67 -5.34 -5.21
C LEU A 17 6.84 -4.36 -5.27
N ARG A 18 6.55 -3.07 -5.16
CA ARG A 18 7.55 -1.98 -5.11
C ARG A 18 7.66 -1.44 -3.70
N GLU A 19 8.80 -0.89 -3.34
CA GLU A 19 8.96 -0.29 -2.01
C GLU A 19 8.32 1.10 -1.99
N TRP A 20 7.71 1.45 -0.85
CA TRP A 20 7.24 2.80 -0.59
C TRP A 20 7.87 3.34 0.68
N THR A 21 8.07 4.67 0.72
CA THR A 21 8.87 5.33 1.75
C THR A 21 8.15 6.54 2.36
N VAL A 22 8.44 6.77 3.65
CA VAL A 22 8.05 7.95 4.40
C VAL A 22 9.32 8.55 4.99
N ASP A 23 9.62 9.81 4.65
CA ASP A 23 10.84 10.53 5.02
C ASP A 23 12.13 9.77 4.69
N GLY A 24 12.21 9.22 3.47
CA GLY A 24 13.37 8.45 3.01
C GLY A 24 13.56 7.09 3.71
N LYS A 25 12.67 6.71 4.63
CA LYS A 25 12.68 5.39 5.27
C LYS A 25 11.63 4.49 4.66
N ARG A 26 12.00 3.23 4.43
CA ARG A 26 11.06 2.20 3.97
C ARG A 26 9.90 2.07 4.95
N ALA A 27 8.69 2.20 4.41
CA ALA A 27 7.45 2.02 5.14
C ALA A 27 6.79 0.67 4.81
N GLY A 28 7.07 0.12 3.63
CA GLY A 28 6.74 -1.25 3.28
C GLY A 28 6.75 -1.47 1.77
N LYS A 29 5.88 -2.35 1.29
CA LYS A 29 5.72 -2.67 -0.12
C LYS A 29 4.33 -2.30 -0.64
N THR A 30 4.23 -1.90 -1.89
CA THR A 30 2.98 -1.51 -2.53
C THR A 30 2.88 -2.06 -3.95
N ARG A 31 1.64 -2.22 -4.41
CA ARG A 31 1.31 -2.53 -5.80
C ARG A 31 -0.04 -1.91 -6.15
N VAL A 32 -0.11 -1.31 -7.33
CA VAL A 32 -1.30 -0.61 -7.81
C VAL A 32 -1.69 -1.15 -9.16
N ALA A 33 -2.96 -1.46 -9.36
CA ALA A 33 -3.52 -1.72 -10.68
C ALA A 33 -4.99 -1.33 -10.72
N LYS A 34 -5.41 -0.67 -11.80
CA LYS A 34 -6.81 -0.32 -12.11
C LYS A 34 -7.61 0.19 -10.91
N GLY A 35 -7.06 1.17 -10.19
CA GLY A 35 -7.75 1.82 -9.06
C GLY A 35 -7.72 1.07 -7.73
N LEU A 36 -7.07 -0.10 -7.64
CA LEU A 36 -6.77 -0.74 -6.36
C LEU A 36 -5.30 -0.60 -6.00
N THR A 37 -5.04 -0.13 -4.80
CA THR A 37 -3.74 -0.09 -4.16
C THR A 37 -3.68 -1.14 -3.05
N PHE A 38 -2.67 -2.00 -3.09
CA PHE A 38 -2.26 -2.83 -1.96
C PHE A 38 -1.00 -2.23 -1.36
N ALA A 39 -0.95 -2.16 -0.03
CA ALA A 39 0.23 -1.69 0.68
C ALA A 39 0.44 -2.50 1.97
N THR A 40 1.67 -2.87 2.24
CA THR A 40 2.10 -3.38 3.55
C THR A 40 2.70 -2.24 4.35
N VAL A 41 2.60 -2.31 5.68
CA VAL A 41 3.32 -1.44 6.60
C VAL A 41 4.25 -2.31 7.43
N ASP A 42 5.56 -2.09 7.29
CA ASP A 42 6.57 -2.91 7.95
C ASP A 42 6.49 -2.78 9.48
N ALA A 43 6.58 -3.93 10.16
CA ALA A 43 6.50 -4.06 11.62
C ALA A 43 5.20 -3.49 12.25
N ALA A 44 4.13 -3.36 11.48
CA ALA A 44 2.78 -3.13 12.00
C ALA A 44 2.07 -4.46 12.24
N GLY A 45 1.34 -4.56 13.35
CA GLY A 45 0.41 -5.63 13.63
C GLY A 45 -0.97 -5.32 13.05
N HIS A 46 -2.02 -5.90 13.66
CA HIS A 46 -3.40 -5.72 13.20
C HIS A 46 -3.87 -4.25 13.30
N LEU A 47 -3.40 -3.54 14.33
CA LEU A 47 -3.74 -2.14 14.58
C LEU A 47 -2.66 -1.22 14.03
N VAL A 48 -2.59 -1.13 12.70
CA VAL A 48 -1.55 -0.38 11.97
C VAL A 48 -1.45 1.09 12.42
N LEU A 49 -2.59 1.75 12.67
CA LEU A 49 -2.64 3.13 13.17
C LEU A 49 -2.00 3.27 14.57
N TYR A 50 -2.11 2.23 15.40
CA TYR A 50 -1.51 2.20 16.74
C TYR A 50 -0.02 1.90 16.68
N ASP A 51 0.39 0.88 15.91
CA ASP A 51 1.78 0.43 15.85
C ASP A 51 2.69 1.40 15.08
N LYS A 52 2.15 2.03 14.03
CA LYS A 52 2.90 2.89 13.09
C LYS A 52 2.15 4.17 12.74
N PRO A 53 1.78 5.03 13.72
CA PRO A 53 0.88 6.17 13.51
C PRO A 53 1.32 7.09 12.37
N LYS A 54 2.62 7.38 12.28
CA LYS A 54 3.18 8.23 11.22
C LYS A 54 3.04 7.64 9.81
N LYS A 55 3.32 6.34 9.63
CA LYS A 55 3.26 5.69 8.31
C LYS A 55 1.80 5.51 7.89
N SER A 56 0.94 5.21 8.84
CA SER A 56 -0.50 5.06 8.63
C SER A 56 -1.16 6.38 8.25
N LEU A 57 -0.81 7.49 8.92
CA LEU A 57 -1.30 8.82 8.57
C LEU A 57 -0.87 9.22 7.16
N GLU A 58 0.41 9.04 6.83
CA GLU A 58 0.94 9.36 5.50
C GLU A 58 0.25 8.52 4.41
N MET A 59 0.04 7.23 4.66
CA MET A 59 -0.68 6.34 3.75
C MET A 59 -2.12 6.83 3.49
N VAL A 60 -2.85 7.22 4.53
CA VAL A 60 -4.23 7.74 4.41
C VAL A 60 -4.25 9.08 3.70
N ASN A 61 -3.35 10.00 4.06
CA ASN A 61 -3.25 11.32 3.42
C ASN A 61 -2.97 11.19 1.92
N ARG A 62 -2.03 10.32 1.52
CA ARG A 62 -1.73 10.05 0.11
C ARG A 62 -2.93 9.43 -0.61
N TRP A 63 -3.64 8.51 0.03
CA TRP A 63 -4.82 7.89 -0.56
C TRP A 63 -5.93 8.91 -0.84
N ILE A 64 -6.26 9.77 0.13
CA ILE A 64 -7.29 10.81 -0.02
C ILE A 64 -6.89 11.82 -1.09
N ALA A 65 -5.61 12.22 -1.14
CA ALA A 65 -5.07 13.11 -2.16
C ALA A 65 -4.90 12.45 -3.54
N ARG A 66 -5.18 11.15 -3.68
CA ARG A 66 -4.92 10.35 -4.88
C ARG A 66 -3.44 10.36 -5.31
N HIS A 67 -2.54 10.48 -4.36
CA HIS A 67 -1.10 10.39 -4.55
C HIS A 67 -0.62 8.93 -4.47
N ALA A 68 0.43 8.61 -5.22
CA ALA A 68 1.07 7.30 -5.15
C ALA A 68 1.80 7.11 -3.81
N LEU A 69 1.88 5.86 -3.34
CA LEU A 69 2.64 5.46 -2.17
C LEU A 69 4.12 5.33 -2.50
#